data_AF-A0A178WG42-F1
#
_entry.id   AF-A0A178WG42-F1
#
_cell.length_a   1.000
_cell.length_b   1.000
_cell.length_c   1.000
_cell.angle_alpha   90.00
_cell.angle_beta   90.00
_cell.angle_gamma   90.00
#
_symmetry.space_group_name_H-M   'P 1'
#
loop_
_entity.id
_entity.type
_entity.pdbx_description
1 polymer ?
#
loop_
_entity_poly.entity_id
_entity_poly.type
_entity_poly.pdbx_seq_one_letter_code
_entity_poly.pdbx_strand_id
1 'polypeptide(L)'
;MTGASRRSARGRIKSSSLSPGSDEGSAYPPSIRRGKGKELVSIGAFKTNLKILVGLIILGIIVIYFVINRLVRHGLLFDESQKPRVITPFPAPKVMDLSMFQGEHKESLYWGTYRPHVYFGVRARTPLSLVAGLMWLGVKDEMYVMRHFCENSDDLSTFGWREHNGRDYGRQELVENDMVIETSFVKSKGDGLGYGGDWAVRIDVKNKGLNDDVKRSAHLFFYLADEGGNVLNLGQDGLDFQGSSLLVSGSREDVGDWQIHLKSQNQLETHYSGFKTPHIYNLSDLVQQNLALQARKFGRLQLSDTSEDSSNIYIFQISGRLPFTIDIPFISGIKGESSNVEKRLTSLTVCGCDFHLSLSMEELLLRL
;
A
#
# COMPACT_ATOMS: atom_id res chain seq x y z
N MET A 1 -49.00 -13.22 46.70
CA MET A 1 -49.54 -14.56 47.06
C MET A 1 -49.10 -15.51 45.95
N THR A 2 -48.09 -16.35 46.13
CA THR A 2 -48.15 -17.70 46.77
C THR A 2 -49.15 -18.63 46.07
N GLY A 3 -48.80 -19.83 45.56
CA GLY A 3 -47.48 -20.44 45.45
C GLY A 3 -47.53 -21.86 44.84
N ALA A 4 -46.41 -22.29 44.28
CA ALA A 4 -45.77 -23.60 44.48
C ALA A 4 -46.60 -24.90 44.68
N SER A 5 -46.46 -25.80 43.70
CA SER A 5 -45.87 -27.16 43.87
C SER A 5 -46.75 -28.43 43.93
N ARG A 6 -46.14 -29.51 43.42
CA ARG A 6 -46.47 -30.96 43.51
C ARG A 6 -47.69 -31.47 42.71
N ARG A 7 -47.75 -32.72 42.23
CA ARG A 7 -46.82 -33.78 41.72
C ARG A 7 -47.72 -35.03 41.52
N SER A 8 -47.46 -35.82 40.48
CA SER A 8 -47.59 -37.30 40.47
C SER A 8 -48.94 -38.02 40.22
N ALA A 9 -49.10 -38.46 38.96
CA ALA A 9 -49.23 -39.88 38.53
C ALA A 9 -50.56 -40.66 38.58
N ARG A 10 -50.61 -41.65 37.64
CA ARG A 10 -51.62 -42.71 37.38
C ARG A 10 -52.99 -42.21 36.91
N GLY A 11 -53.65 -42.84 35.93
CA GLY A 11 -53.31 -44.02 35.13
C GLY A 11 -54.61 -44.75 34.74
N ARG A 12 -54.96 -44.80 33.45
CA ARG A 12 -56.31 -45.21 33.00
C ARG A 12 -56.27 -46.07 31.72
N ILE A 13 -56.54 -47.37 31.86
CA ILE A 13 -56.97 -48.27 30.78
C ILE A 13 -57.99 -49.27 31.34
N LYS A 14 -59.20 -49.29 30.75
CA LYS A 14 -60.28 -50.32 30.75
C LYS A 14 -61.53 -49.64 30.17
N SER A 15 -62.45 -50.28 29.44
CA SER A 15 -62.41 -51.54 28.66
C SER A 15 -63.69 -51.62 27.79
N SER A 16 -63.60 -52.39 26.70
CA SER A 16 -64.60 -52.78 25.69
C SER A 16 -66.06 -53.09 26.11
N SER A 17 -67.01 -52.73 25.22
CA SER A 17 -68.29 -53.41 24.89
C SER A 17 -68.97 -52.64 23.72
N LEU A 18 -69.86 -53.16 22.86
CA LEU A 18 -70.36 -54.53 22.55
C LEU A 18 -70.95 -54.55 21.10
N SER A 19 -71.32 -55.73 20.59
CA SER A 19 -71.77 -56.01 19.22
C SER A 19 -73.24 -55.59 18.90
N PRO A 20 -73.71 -55.80 17.65
CA PRO A 20 -74.53 -57.01 17.36
C PRO A 20 -74.11 -57.71 16.03
N GLY A 21 -74.56 -58.93 15.69
CA GLY A 21 -75.48 -59.84 16.36
C GLY A 21 -76.70 -60.20 15.50
N SER A 22 -76.66 -61.33 14.79
CA SER A 22 -77.82 -61.97 14.12
C SER A 22 -77.51 -63.45 13.78
N ASP A 23 -78.03 -64.37 14.60
CA ASP A 23 -78.98 -65.46 14.29
C ASP A 23 -79.01 -66.04 12.85
N GLU A 24 -79.27 -67.34 12.59
CA GLU A 24 -79.52 -68.56 13.39
C GLU A 24 -79.40 -69.79 12.44
N GLY A 25 -79.24 -71.03 12.96
CA GLY A 25 -79.35 -72.23 12.09
C GLY A 25 -78.78 -73.57 12.63
N SER A 26 -79.68 -74.43 13.12
CA SER A 26 -79.60 -75.90 13.36
C SER A 26 -78.41 -76.70 12.75
N ALA A 27 -77.68 -77.60 13.45
CA ALA A 27 -78.07 -78.83 14.18
C ALA A 27 -78.76 -79.90 13.26
N TYR A 28 -78.36 -81.18 13.10
CA TYR A 28 -77.40 -82.11 13.75
C TYR A 28 -76.73 -83.07 12.70
N PRO A 29 -75.63 -83.80 13.02
CA PRO A 29 -74.92 -84.74 12.13
C PRO A 29 -75.29 -86.23 12.42
N PRO A 30 -74.88 -87.23 11.59
CA PRO A 30 -73.55 -87.88 11.73
C PRO A 30 -72.97 -88.36 10.34
N SER A 31 -71.92 -89.20 10.16
CA SER A 31 -71.06 -89.98 11.06
C SER A 31 -69.63 -90.25 10.50
N ILE A 32 -68.65 -90.33 11.41
CA ILE A 32 -67.48 -91.26 11.47
C ILE A 32 -66.74 -91.66 10.17
N ARG A 33 -65.46 -91.25 10.06
CA ARG A 33 -64.31 -92.18 9.93
C ARG A 33 -63.05 -91.62 10.60
N ARG A 34 -62.21 -92.53 11.15
CA ARG A 34 -61.25 -92.28 12.24
C ARG A 34 -59.81 -92.30 11.72
N GLY A 35 -59.05 -91.22 11.92
CA GLY A 35 -57.64 -91.09 11.46
C GLY A 35 -56.68 -90.68 12.58
N LYS A 36 -55.70 -91.52 12.87
CA LYS A 36 -54.74 -91.48 13.99
C LYS A 36 -54.00 -90.13 14.21
N GLY A 37 -54.23 -89.55 15.39
CA GLY A 37 -53.32 -88.98 16.41
C GLY A 37 -51.90 -88.47 16.11
N LYS A 38 -51.49 -87.46 16.88
CA LYS A 38 -50.27 -87.43 17.73
C LYS A 38 -50.30 -86.28 18.74
N GLU A 39 -49.42 -86.35 19.74
CA GLU A 39 -49.48 -85.57 21.00
C GLU A 39 -48.74 -84.21 20.99
N LEU A 40 -49.22 -83.34 21.87
CA LEU A 40 -48.62 -82.28 22.72
C LEU A 40 -47.10 -81.97 22.73
N VAL A 41 -46.80 -80.79 23.35
CA VAL A 41 -45.50 -80.29 23.88
C VAL A 41 -44.62 -79.55 22.83
N SER A 42 -43.95 -78.41 23.06
CA SER A 42 -43.45 -77.78 24.31
C SER A 42 -43.45 -76.23 24.32
N ILE A 43 -43.36 -75.66 25.54
CA ILE A 43 -43.06 -74.25 25.81
C ILE A 43 -41.54 -74.10 26.05
N GLY A 44 -40.78 -73.61 25.06
CA GLY A 44 -39.32 -73.45 25.20
C GLY A 44 -38.67 -72.32 24.41
N ALA A 45 -39.25 -71.87 23.30
CA ALA A 45 -38.61 -70.98 22.32
C ALA A 45 -38.53 -69.48 22.71
N PHE A 46 -39.14 -69.06 23.82
CA PHE A 46 -39.26 -67.62 24.16
C PHE A 46 -38.05 -67.03 24.91
N LYS A 47 -37.28 -67.85 25.65
CA LYS A 47 -36.23 -67.37 26.57
C LYS A 47 -34.90 -67.04 25.87
N THR A 48 -34.63 -67.66 24.73
CA THR A 48 -33.46 -67.39 23.87
C THR A 48 -33.66 -66.13 23.04
N ASN A 49 -34.82 -65.99 22.39
CA ASN A 49 -35.18 -64.81 21.59
C ASN A 49 -35.13 -63.50 22.40
N LEU A 50 -35.59 -63.51 23.66
CA LEU A 50 -35.53 -62.33 24.52
C LEU A 50 -34.09 -61.87 24.81
N LYS A 51 -33.14 -62.80 25.03
CA LYS A 51 -31.73 -62.46 25.26
C LYS A 51 -31.07 -61.85 24.02
N ILE A 52 -31.38 -62.39 22.84
CA ILE A 52 -30.87 -61.87 21.55
C ILE A 52 -31.43 -60.47 21.29
N LEU A 53 -32.72 -60.25 21.53
CA LEU A 53 -33.37 -58.95 21.38
C LEU A 53 -32.74 -57.88 22.31
N VAL A 54 -32.52 -58.22 23.58
CA VAL A 54 -31.84 -57.32 24.54
C VAL A 54 -30.40 -57.02 24.12
N GLY A 55 -29.66 -58.02 23.60
CA GLY A 55 -28.31 -57.84 23.06
C GLY A 55 -28.27 -56.86 21.89
N LEU A 56 -29.22 -56.95 20.95
CA LEU A 56 -29.33 -56.03 19.81
C LEU A 56 -29.70 -54.60 20.25
N ILE A 57 -30.56 -54.45 21.26
CA ILE A 57 -30.90 -53.13 21.83
C ILE A 57 -29.66 -52.49 22.49
N ILE A 58 -28.89 -53.27 23.28
CA ILE A 58 -27.65 -52.78 23.90
C ILE A 58 -26.61 -52.40 22.84
N LEU A 59 -26.45 -53.20 21.79
CA LEU A 59 -25.57 -52.89 20.67
C LEU A 59 -26.01 -51.59 19.96
N GLY A 60 -27.32 -51.41 19.72
CA GLY A 60 -27.88 -50.19 19.17
C GLY A 60 -27.60 -48.95 20.03
N ILE A 61 -27.75 -49.07 21.35
CA ILE A 61 -27.41 -47.99 22.30
C ILE A 61 -25.91 -47.66 22.26
N ILE A 62 -25.04 -48.67 22.20
CA ILE A 62 -23.58 -48.48 22.08
C ILE A 62 -23.22 -47.77 20.76
N VAL A 63 -23.83 -48.17 19.64
CA VAL A 63 -23.62 -47.52 18.33
C VAL A 63 -24.12 -46.07 18.36
N ILE A 64 -25.32 -45.82 18.90
CA ILE A 64 -25.86 -44.46 19.06
C ILE A 64 -24.94 -43.60 19.94
N TYR A 65 -24.48 -44.14 21.07
CA TYR A 65 -23.51 -43.46 21.93
C TYR A 65 -22.20 -43.14 21.20
N PHE A 66 -21.69 -44.07 20.38
CA PHE A 66 -20.47 -43.85 19.60
C PHE A 66 -20.66 -42.81 18.49
N VAL A 67 -21.82 -42.80 17.83
CA VAL A 67 -22.19 -41.79 16.82
C VAL A 67 -22.37 -40.42 17.46
N ILE A 68 -23.06 -40.31 18.59
CA ILE A 68 -23.21 -39.05 19.35
C ILE A 68 -21.84 -38.58 19.82
N ASN A 69 -21.01 -39.43 20.43
CA ASN A 69 -19.68 -39.04 20.92
C ASN A 69 -18.74 -38.65 19.76
N ARG A 70 -18.87 -39.27 18.58
CA ARG A 70 -18.14 -38.87 17.37
C ARG A 70 -18.63 -37.51 16.84
N LEU A 71 -19.94 -37.29 16.78
CA LEU A 71 -20.53 -36.00 16.36
C LEU A 71 -20.20 -34.87 17.34
N VAL A 72 -20.23 -35.14 18.65
CA VAL A 72 -19.85 -34.19 19.70
C VAL A 72 -18.35 -33.92 19.64
N ARG A 73 -17.47 -34.93 19.53
CA ARG A 73 -16.03 -34.68 19.38
C ARG A 73 -15.68 -33.93 18.10
N HIS A 74 -16.30 -34.23 16.97
CA HIS A 74 -16.06 -33.47 15.74
C HIS A 74 -16.68 -32.06 15.80
N GLY A 75 -17.87 -31.89 16.36
CA GLY A 75 -18.53 -30.58 16.48
C GLY A 75 -17.86 -29.65 17.48
N LEU A 76 -17.35 -30.20 18.59
CA LEU A 76 -16.68 -29.43 19.66
C LEU A 76 -15.20 -29.12 19.32
N LEU A 77 -14.66 -29.70 18.25
CA LEU A 77 -13.37 -29.30 17.66
C LEU A 77 -13.45 -28.06 16.76
N PHE A 78 -14.65 -27.55 16.44
CA PHE A 78 -14.83 -26.39 15.55
C PHE A 78 -14.95 -25.03 16.27
N ASP A 79 -14.96 -24.99 17.61
CA ASP A 79 -15.00 -23.71 18.36
C ASP A 79 -14.24 -23.76 19.69
N GLU A 80 -13.00 -24.26 19.67
CA GLU A 80 -11.97 -23.46 20.35
C GLU A 80 -11.58 -22.34 19.40
N SER A 81 -12.35 -21.25 19.43
CA SER A 81 -11.97 -19.98 18.83
C SER A 81 -10.67 -19.50 19.46
N GLN A 82 -9.54 -19.94 18.89
CA GLN A 82 -8.23 -19.43 19.25
C GLN A 82 -8.27 -17.92 19.01
N LYS A 83 -8.35 -17.16 20.12
CA LYS A 83 -8.31 -15.70 20.07
C LYS A 83 -7.09 -15.33 19.23
N PRO A 84 -7.25 -14.63 18.09
CA PRO A 84 -6.13 -14.33 17.22
C PRO A 84 -5.07 -13.63 18.06
N ARG A 85 -3.79 -13.99 17.85
CA ARG A 85 -2.71 -13.36 18.60
C ARG A 85 -2.80 -11.86 18.39
N VAL A 86 -2.39 -11.06 19.38
CA VAL A 86 -2.47 -9.58 19.31
C VAL A 86 -1.75 -9.00 18.07
N ILE A 87 -0.82 -9.76 17.50
CA ILE A 87 -0.06 -9.44 16.27
C ILE A 87 -0.66 -9.99 14.96
N THR A 88 -1.79 -10.70 15.01
CA THR A 88 -2.47 -11.26 13.83
C THR A 88 -3.41 -10.21 13.23
N PRO A 89 -3.27 -9.85 11.94
CA PRO A 89 -4.20 -8.93 11.28
C PRO A 89 -5.66 -9.41 11.37
N PHE A 90 -6.59 -8.47 11.46
CA PHE A 90 -8.03 -8.78 11.53
C PHE A 90 -8.47 -9.56 10.28
N PRO A 91 -9.13 -10.73 10.42
CA PRO A 91 -9.45 -11.63 9.30
C PRO A 91 -10.69 -11.18 8.53
N ALA A 92 -10.61 -10.00 7.88
CA ALA A 92 -11.62 -9.46 6.99
C ALA A 92 -10.98 -8.97 5.67
N PRO A 93 -11.76 -8.82 4.59
CA PRO A 93 -11.28 -8.16 3.36
C PRO A 93 -10.72 -6.77 3.67
N LYS A 94 -9.65 -6.35 3.00
CA LYS A 94 -9.08 -5.02 3.25
C LYS A 94 -10.03 -3.98 2.67
N VAL A 95 -10.27 -2.89 3.41
CA VAL A 95 -11.05 -1.74 2.91
C VAL A 95 -10.45 -1.19 1.60
N MET A 96 -9.13 -1.24 1.46
CA MET A 96 -8.42 -0.85 0.22
C MET A 96 -8.76 -1.71 -1.01
N ASP A 97 -9.30 -2.93 -0.84
CA ASP A 97 -9.63 -3.83 -1.94
C ASP A 97 -11.02 -3.50 -2.55
N LEU A 98 -11.79 -2.59 -1.94
CA LEU A 98 -13.07 -2.12 -2.48
C LEU A 98 -12.89 -1.34 -3.79
N SER A 99 -13.82 -1.54 -4.74
CA SER A 99 -13.75 -0.96 -6.10
C SER A 99 -13.58 0.56 -6.13
N MET A 100 -14.16 1.28 -5.16
CA MET A 100 -14.03 2.74 -5.01
C MET A 100 -12.59 3.24 -4.76
N PHE A 101 -11.68 2.37 -4.36
CA PHE A 101 -10.25 2.67 -4.17
C PHE A 101 -9.35 2.10 -5.27
N GLN A 102 -9.92 1.53 -6.33
CA GLN A 102 -9.20 0.94 -7.47
C GLN A 102 -9.24 1.84 -8.72
N GLY A 103 -8.66 1.38 -9.83
CA GLY A 103 -8.64 2.10 -11.10
C GLY A 103 -8.06 3.52 -10.98
N GLU A 104 -8.71 4.48 -11.62
CA GLU A 104 -8.34 5.90 -11.62
C GLU A 104 -8.12 6.47 -10.22
N HIS A 105 -8.89 6.06 -9.21
CA HIS A 105 -8.69 6.56 -7.84
C HIS A 105 -7.30 6.19 -7.32
N LYS A 106 -6.92 4.91 -7.44
CA LYS A 106 -5.63 4.37 -7.01
C LYS A 106 -4.49 5.04 -7.76
N GLU A 107 -4.64 5.13 -9.08
CA GLU A 107 -3.66 5.70 -9.97
C GLU A 107 -3.48 7.21 -9.75
N SER A 108 -4.57 7.94 -9.54
CA SER A 108 -4.54 9.39 -9.31
C SER A 108 -3.70 9.80 -8.11
N LEU A 109 -3.57 8.90 -7.13
CA LEU A 109 -2.82 9.07 -5.90
C LEU A 109 -1.48 8.31 -5.92
N TYR A 110 -1.07 7.71 -7.05
CA TYR A 110 0.13 6.87 -7.09
C TYR A 110 1.39 7.66 -6.69
N TRP A 111 1.67 8.76 -7.39
CA TRP A 111 2.72 9.72 -7.02
C TRP A 111 2.20 10.79 -6.07
N GLY A 112 3.04 11.25 -5.15
CA GLY A 112 2.79 12.43 -4.34
C GLY A 112 3.92 12.76 -3.38
N THR A 113 3.74 13.83 -2.61
CA THR A 113 4.68 14.39 -1.62
C THR A 113 4.71 13.58 -0.31
N TYR A 114 4.66 12.26 -0.41
CA TYR A 114 4.43 11.32 0.72
C TYR A 114 5.65 11.07 1.62
N ARG A 115 6.51 12.10 1.81
CA ARG A 115 7.70 12.04 2.65
C ARG A 115 7.77 13.25 3.61
N PRO A 116 6.80 13.43 4.53
CA PRO A 116 6.65 14.65 5.33
C PRO A 116 7.75 14.90 6.37
N HIS A 117 8.71 13.98 6.52
CA HIS A 117 9.87 14.11 7.41
C HIS A 117 11.06 14.84 6.74
N VAL A 118 11.04 15.01 5.42
CA VAL A 118 12.00 15.85 4.69
C VAL A 118 11.33 17.13 4.22
N TYR A 119 12.11 18.19 4.04
CA TYR A 119 11.59 19.48 3.56
C TYR A 119 10.85 19.35 2.23
N PHE A 120 11.42 18.61 1.28
CA PHE A 120 10.74 18.26 0.04
C PHE A 120 11.11 16.84 -0.42
N GLY A 121 10.12 16.04 -0.79
CA GLY A 121 10.33 14.69 -1.30
C GLY A 121 9.09 14.07 -1.95
N VAL A 122 9.31 13.40 -3.09
CA VAL A 122 8.27 12.71 -3.87
C VAL A 122 8.44 11.19 -3.71
N ARG A 123 7.33 10.45 -3.68
CA ARG A 123 7.30 9.00 -3.52
C ARG A 123 6.09 8.38 -4.23
N ALA A 124 6.24 7.16 -4.73
CA ALA A 124 5.13 6.35 -5.21
C ALA A 124 4.45 5.51 -4.10
N ARG A 125 3.14 5.32 -4.16
CA ARG A 125 2.33 4.46 -3.25
C ARG A 125 2.46 2.97 -3.59
N THR A 126 3.70 2.49 -3.66
CA THR A 126 4.07 1.09 -3.88
C THR A 126 5.12 0.65 -2.85
N PRO A 127 5.18 -0.64 -2.46
CA PRO A 127 6.34 -1.17 -1.74
C PRO A 127 7.60 -1.02 -2.60
N LEU A 128 8.75 -0.75 -1.97
CA LEU A 128 10.05 -0.65 -2.65
C LEU A 128 10.00 0.32 -3.86
N SER A 129 9.62 1.55 -3.58
CA SER A 129 9.30 2.59 -4.56
C SER A 129 10.53 3.32 -5.10
N LEU A 130 10.34 4.11 -6.16
CA LEU A 130 11.20 5.26 -6.43
C LEU A 130 10.88 6.38 -5.43
N VAL A 131 11.93 6.95 -4.86
CA VAL A 131 11.86 8.13 -4.00
C VAL A 131 12.78 9.23 -4.53
N ALA A 132 12.28 10.46 -4.55
CA ALA A 132 13.06 11.65 -4.83
C ALA A 132 13.06 12.61 -3.63
N GLY A 133 13.99 13.55 -3.63
CA GLY A 133 14.00 14.63 -2.64
C GLY A 133 15.04 15.70 -2.91
N LEU A 134 14.92 16.78 -2.14
CA LEU A 134 15.81 17.93 -2.18
C LEU A 134 16.62 18.01 -0.88
N MET A 135 17.89 18.37 -1.02
CA MET A 135 18.73 18.92 0.05
C MET A 135 19.36 20.23 -0.44
N TRP A 136 19.87 21.04 0.47
CA TRP A 136 20.69 22.20 0.11
C TRP A 136 21.73 22.48 1.19
N LEU A 137 22.76 23.25 0.84
CA LEU A 137 23.61 23.88 1.84
C LEU A 137 22.97 25.19 2.29
N GLY A 138 22.60 25.25 3.57
CA GLY A 138 22.29 26.49 4.29
C GLY A 138 23.52 27.03 5.03
N VAL A 139 23.39 28.20 5.64
CA VAL A 139 24.43 28.79 6.50
C VAL A 139 23.89 29.00 7.90
N LYS A 140 24.58 28.42 8.89
CA LYS A 140 24.29 28.59 10.33
C LYS A 140 25.60 28.80 11.07
N ASP A 141 25.64 29.82 11.93
CA ASP A 141 26.83 30.17 12.74
C ASP A 141 28.13 30.27 11.90
N GLU A 142 28.03 30.96 10.75
CA GLU A 142 29.10 31.12 9.74
C GLU A 142 29.60 29.80 9.08
N MET A 143 28.97 28.65 9.37
CA MET A 143 29.30 27.36 8.80
C MET A 143 28.25 26.87 7.80
N TYR A 144 28.68 26.12 6.80
CA TYR A 144 27.76 25.41 5.90
C TYR A 144 27.13 24.22 6.62
N VAL A 145 25.80 24.11 6.54
CA VAL A 145 25.01 23.02 7.10
C VAL A 145 24.14 22.39 6.01
N MET A 146 24.01 21.07 6.02
CA MET A 146 23.15 20.37 5.06
C MET A 146 21.72 20.30 5.58
N ARG A 147 20.78 20.90 4.86
CA ARG A 147 19.34 20.81 5.14
C ARG A 147 18.74 19.64 4.38
N HIS A 148 17.93 18.81 5.05
CA HIS A 148 17.24 17.68 4.41
C HIS A 148 15.98 17.27 5.18
N PHE A 149 16.16 16.90 6.45
CA PHE A 149 15.07 16.55 7.37
C PHE A 149 14.50 17.80 8.03
N CYS A 150 13.20 17.77 8.35
CA CYS A 150 12.52 18.87 9.04
C CYS A 150 12.94 18.91 10.52
N GLU A 151 14.03 19.60 10.83
CA GLU A 151 14.56 19.73 12.19
C GLU A 151 14.19 21.07 12.83
N ASN A 152 13.71 21.05 14.08
CA ASN A 152 13.40 22.30 14.81
C ASN A 152 14.67 23.14 15.10
N SER A 153 15.85 22.51 15.09
CA SER A 153 17.15 23.17 15.27
C SER A 153 17.72 23.80 14.00
N ASP A 154 17.00 23.74 12.86
CA ASP A 154 17.47 24.35 11.62
C ASP A 154 17.33 25.88 11.60
N ASP A 155 16.48 26.46 12.45
CA ASP A 155 16.25 27.91 12.58
C ASP A 155 15.80 28.61 11.27
N LEU A 156 15.13 27.87 10.37
CA LEU A 156 14.46 28.45 9.20
C LEU A 156 13.42 29.49 9.64
N SER A 157 13.38 30.66 8.97
CA SER A 157 12.43 31.72 9.32
C SER A 157 10.98 31.30 9.10
N THR A 158 10.72 30.44 8.11
CA THR A 158 9.42 29.82 7.80
C THR A 158 9.67 28.64 6.87
N PHE A 159 8.92 27.55 7.02
CA PHE A 159 8.82 26.53 5.99
C PHE A 159 7.40 25.97 5.93
N GLY A 160 6.91 25.64 4.74
CA GLY A 160 5.62 24.93 4.58
C GLY A 160 4.93 25.13 3.24
N TRP A 161 3.89 24.33 3.01
CA TRP A 161 2.99 24.48 1.86
C TRP A 161 2.18 25.77 2.00
N ARG A 162 2.30 26.67 1.02
CA ARG A 162 1.41 27.81 0.83
C ARG A 162 0.09 27.34 0.22
N GLU A 163 0.18 26.41 -0.72
CA GLU A 163 -0.95 25.80 -1.42
C GLU A 163 -0.65 24.31 -1.64
N HIS A 164 -1.60 23.40 -1.42
CA HIS A 164 -1.42 21.99 -1.74
C HIS A 164 -2.79 21.27 -1.80
N ASN A 165 -3.17 20.72 -2.97
CA ASN A 165 -4.49 20.12 -3.15
C ASN A 165 -4.56 18.62 -2.76
N GLY A 166 -3.43 18.04 -2.34
CA GLY A 166 -3.34 16.63 -1.93
C GLY A 166 -3.40 15.61 -3.07
N ARG A 167 -3.43 16.08 -4.33
CA ARG A 167 -3.58 15.26 -5.54
C ARG A 167 -2.43 15.50 -6.51
N ASP A 168 -2.44 16.62 -7.21
CA ASP A 168 -1.63 16.89 -8.40
C ASP A 168 -0.98 18.27 -8.41
N TYR A 169 -1.23 19.11 -7.40
CA TYR A 169 -0.64 20.43 -7.26
C TYR A 169 -0.22 20.75 -5.83
N GLY A 170 0.93 21.41 -5.69
CA GLY A 170 1.25 22.22 -4.52
C GLY A 170 2.43 23.16 -4.72
N ARG A 171 2.46 24.24 -3.93
CA ARG A 171 3.50 25.25 -3.83
C ARG A 171 3.93 25.39 -2.38
N GLN A 172 5.21 25.22 -2.12
CA GLN A 172 5.85 25.32 -0.81
C GLN A 172 6.90 26.42 -0.82
N GLU A 173 7.07 27.07 0.33
CA GLU A 173 8.10 28.08 0.57
C GLU A 173 9.01 27.63 1.72
N LEU A 174 10.31 27.87 1.56
CA LEU A 174 11.38 27.59 2.51
C LEU A 174 12.21 28.87 2.66
N VAL A 175 12.18 29.52 3.82
CA VAL A 175 12.83 30.81 4.07
C VAL A 175 14.07 30.60 4.94
N GLU A 176 15.23 30.49 4.30
CA GLU A 176 16.56 30.44 4.92
C GLU A 176 16.99 31.87 5.33
N ASN A 177 18.18 32.05 5.92
CA ASN A 177 18.66 33.36 6.38
C ASN A 177 18.99 34.34 5.25
N ASP A 178 19.49 33.86 4.12
CA ASP A 178 20.04 34.66 3.01
C ASP A 178 19.38 34.38 1.64
N MET A 179 18.54 33.34 1.55
CA MET A 179 17.77 32.98 0.36
C MET A 179 16.36 32.50 0.70
N VAL A 180 15.49 32.52 -0.31
CA VAL A 180 14.17 31.88 -0.30
C VAL A 180 14.17 30.80 -1.38
N ILE A 181 13.83 29.56 -1.00
CA ILE A 181 13.62 28.46 -1.94
C ILE A 181 12.10 28.20 -2.02
N GLU A 182 11.55 28.30 -3.22
CA GLU A 182 10.16 27.95 -3.50
C GLU A 182 10.13 26.64 -4.30
N THR A 183 9.42 25.64 -3.80
CA THR A 183 9.27 24.31 -4.43
C THR A 183 7.84 24.15 -4.91
N SER A 184 7.64 23.96 -6.22
CA SER A 184 6.33 23.70 -6.81
C SER A 184 6.29 22.28 -7.39
N PHE A 185 5.22 21.54 -7.08
CA PHE A 185 4.99 20.18 -7.54
C PHE A 185 3.72 20.12 -8.40
N VAL A 186 3.83 19.51 -9.58
CA VAL A 186 2.74 19.33 -10.54
C VAL A 186 2.75 17.89 -11.06
N LYS A 187 1.58 17.30 -11.26
CA LYS A 187 1.41 16.01 -11.97
C LYS A 187 0.61 16.18 -13.26
N SER A 188 0.97 15.40 -14.27
CA SER A 188 0.22 15.27 -15.52
C SER A 188 -0.21 13.82 -15.75
N LYS A 189 -1.39 13.63 -16.35
CA LYS A 189 -1.95 12.33 -16.70
C LYS A 189 -2.54 12.40 -18.10
N GLY A 190 -2.54 11.28 -18.80
CA GLY A 190 -3.11 11.14 -20.12
C GLY A 190 -2.85 9.75 -20.68
N ASP A 191 -3.43 9.47 -21.85
CA ASP A 191 -3.23 8.20 -22.53
C ASP A 191 -1.77 8.00 -22.96
N GLY A 192 -1.26 6.79 -22.76
CA GLY A 192 0.11 6.42 -23.15
C GLY A 192 1.21 6.77 -22.15
N LEU A 193 0.88 7.38 -21.01
CA LEU A 193 1.81 7.56 -19.88
C LEU A 193 1.97 6.25 -19.09
N GLY A 194 2.98 6.19 -18.21
CA GLY A 194 3.15 5.11 -17.24
C GLY A 194 2.18 5.23 -16.06
N TYR A 195 2.08 4.18 -15.23
CA TYR A 195 1.10 4.16 -14.13
C TYR A 195 1.29 5.35 -13.17
N GLY A 196 0.21 6.10 -12.96
CA GLY A 196 0.22 7.29 -12.10
C GLY A 196 0.64 8.58 -12.80
N GLY A 197 1.04 8.51 -14.07
CA GLY A 197 1.41 9.64 -14.90
C GLY A 197 2.81 10.21 -14.63
N ASP A 198 3.00 11.40 -15.20
CA ASP A 198 4.22 12.20 -15.10
C ASP A 198 4.12 13.19 -13.94
N TRP A 199 5.26 13.69 -13.50
CA TRP A 199 5.31 14.78 -12.53
C TRP A 199 6.51 15.68 -12.80
N ALA A 200 6.45 16.92 -12.35
CA ALA A 200 7.59 17.83 -12.38
C ALA A 200 7.70 18.61 -11.07
N VAL A 201 8.94 18.96 -10.75
CA VAL A 201 9.29 19.82 -9.62
C VAL A 201 9.96 21.07 -10.17
N ARG A 202 9.39 22.24 -9.91
CA ARG A 202 10.12 23.50 -10.04
C ARG A 202 10.79 23.85 -8.73
N ILE A 203 12.02 24.34 -8.80
CA ILE A 203 12.71 24.96 -7.68
C ILE A 203 13.16 26.36 -8.13
N ASP A 204 12.56 27.37 -7.51
CA ASP A 204 12.93 28.78 -7.68
C ASP A 204 13.75 29.23 -6.47
N VAL A 205 14.97 29.73 -6.68
CA VAL A 205 15.83 30.23 -5.61
C VAL A 205 16.06 31.72 -5.77
N LYS A 206 15.63 32.49 -4.76
CA LYS A 206 15.59 33.95 -4.74
C LYS A 206 16.48 34.49 -3.61
N ASN A 207 17.06 35.67 -3.81
CA ASN A 207 17.86 36.34 -2.78
C ASN A 207 16.95 36.89 -1.67
N LYS A 208 17.38 36.87 -0.40
CA LYS A 208 16.63 37.43 0.73
C LYS A 208 17.28 38.73 1.21
N GLY A 209 16.74 39.88 0.78
CA GLY A 209 17.17 41.21 1.22
C GLY A 209 17.10 42.27 0.12
N LEU A 210 17.41 43.52 0.47
CA LEU A 210 17.30 44.69 -0.43
C LEU A 210 18.57 44.97 -1.27
N ASN A 211 19.71 44.37 -0.95
CA ASN A 211 20.96 44.53 -1.72
C ASN A 211 21.12 43.35 -2.71
N ASP A 212 20.48 43.45 -3.86
CA ASP A 212 20.62 42.50 -4.98
C ASP A 212 22.04 42.47 -5.58
N ASP A 213 22.89 43.46 -5.28
CA ASP A 213 24.28 43.53 -5.75
C ASP A 213 25.17 42.39 -5.18
N VAL A 214 24.82 41.82 -4.03
CA VAL A 214 25.56 40.68 -3.45
C VAL A 214 25.11 39.38 -4.11
N LYS A 215 25.78 39.02 -5.22
CA LYS A 215 25.58 37.76 -5.94
C LYS A 215 26.01 36.55 -5.11
N ARG A 216 25.09 36.06 -4.28
CA ARG A 216 25.21 34.79 -3.55
C ARG A 216 25.11 33.60 -4.51
N SER A 217 25.68 32.48 -4.11
CA SER A 217 25.50 31.18 -4.77
C SER A 217 24.71 30.24 -3.86
N ALA A 218 23.86 29.40 -4.43
CA ALA A 218 23.25 28.27 -3.72
C ALA A 218 23.71 26.95 -4.32
N HIS A 219 23.77 25.92 -3.45
CA HIS A 219 24.12 24.55 -3.81
C HIS A 219 22.94 23.65 -3.41
N LEU A 220 22.17 23.22 -4.40
CA LEU A 220 21.06 22.29 -4.25
C LEU A 220 21.55 20.87 -4.54
N PHE A 221 20.93 19.87 -3.93
CA PHE A 221 21.18 18.45 -4.21
C PHE A 221 19.83 17.77 -4.44
N PHE A 222 19.53 17.47 -5.70
CA PHE A 222 18.36 16.67 -6.04
C PHE A 222 18.77 15.20 -6.14
N TYR A 223 18.07 14.32 -5.45
CA TYR A 223 18.37 12.89 -5.48
C TYR A 223 17.20 12.05 -5.96
N LEU A 224 17.55 10.90 -6.54
CA LEU A 224 16.62 9.82 -6.86
C LEU A 224 17.21 8.50 -6.35
N ALA A 225 16.38 7.69 -5.68
CA ALA A 225 16.74 6.35 -5.23
C ALA A 225 15.64 5.34 -5.55
N ASP A 226 16.02 4.15 -5.99
CA ASP A 226 15.14 2.99 -6.08
C ASP A 226 15.30 2.10 -4.85
N GLU A 227 14.24 1.98 -4.05
CA GLU A 227 14.20 1.17 -2.82
C GLU A 227 14.15 -0.35 -3.07
N GLY A 228 13.79 -0.78 -4.29
CA GLY A 228 13.94 -2.16 -4.73
C GLY A 228 15.39 -2.53 -5.04
N GLY A 229 16.29 -1.54 -5.07
CA GLY A 229 17.70 -1.72 -5.41
C GLY A 229 17.95 -1.89 -6.90
N ASN A 230 16.96 -1.58 -7.75
CA ASN A 230 17.11 -1.60 -9.22
C ASN A 230 18.23 -0.67 -9.66
N VAL A 231 18.92 -1.02 -10.74
CA VAL A 231 20.02 -0.21 -11.29
C VAL A 231 19.44 1.02 -11.97
N LEU A 232 20.03 2.17 -11.67
CA LEU A 232 19.74 3.44 -12.32
C LEU A 232 20.83 3.74 -13.36
N ASN A 233 20.42 4.16 -14.55
CA ASN A 233 21.34 4.52 -15.63
C ASN A 233 21.51 6.04 -15.66
N LEU A 234 22.70 6.54 -15.36
CA LEU A 234 23.07 7.94 -15.53
C LEU A 234 22.87 8.37 -16.99
N GLY A 235 22.31 9.56 -17.22
CA GLY A 235 22.30 10.17 -18.55
C GLY A 235 23.72 10.48 -19.00
N GLN A 236 24.04 10.23 -20.27
CA GLN A 236 25.33 10.66 -20.83
C GLN A 236 25.32 12.17 -21.04
N ASP A 237 26.47 12.83 -20.85
CA ASP A 237 26.65 14.28 -21.07
C ASP A 237 26.50 14.66 -22.54
N GLY A 238 25.24 14.74 -22.97
CA GLY A 238 24.77 15.49 -24.11
C GLY A 238 23.63 16.39 -23.65
N LEU A 239 23.68 17.67 -23.99
CA LEU A 239 22.49 18.51 -23.94
C LEU A 239 21.50 17.95 -24.96
N ASP A 240 20.53 17.18 -24.47
CA ASP A 240 19.43 16.73 -25.29
C ASP A 240 18.51 17.93 -25.64
N PHE A 241 17.61 17.67 -26.59
CA PHE A 241 16.87 18.68 -27.33
C PHE A 241 16.32 19.82 -26.46
N GLN A 242 16.51 21.05 -26.95
CA GLN A 242 15.96 22.27 -26.35
C GLN A 242 16.54 22.68 -24.97
N GLY A 243 17.71 22.16 -24.59
CA GLY A 243 18.47 22.63 -23.42
C GLY A 243 18.07 21.98 -22.10
N SER A 244 17.48 20.77 -22.15
CA SER A 244 17.31 19.91 -20.99
C SER A 244 18.32 18.77 -21.02
N SER A 245 18.99 18.52 -19.89
CA SER A 245 19.91 17.38 -19.73
C SER A 245 19.16 16.18 -19.14
N LEU A 246 19.31 15.00 -19.74
CA LEU A 246 18.90 13.75 -19.11
C LEU A 246 19.78 13.50 -17.88
N LEU A 247 19.20 13.45 -16.68
CA LEU A 247 19.96 13.18 -15.45
C LEU A 247 20.11 11.67 -15.22
N VAL A 248 18.98 10.96 -15.18
CA VAL A 248 18.94 9.54 -14.82
C VAL A 248 17.72 8.86 -15.45
N SER A 249 17.86 7.59 -15.78
CA SER A 249 16.82 6.76 -16.38
C SER A 249 16.78 5.37 -15.76
N GLY A 250 15.68 4.66 -15.98
CA GLY A 250 15.52 3.29 -15.52
C GLY A 250 14.24 2.66 -16.06
N SER A 251 13.92 1.47 -15.56
CA SER A 251 12.71 0.72 -15.92
C SER A 251 12.14 0.06 -14.69
N ARG A 252 10.81 0.02 -14.58
CA ARG A 252 10.07 -0.71 -13.53
C ARG A 252 8.77 -1.28 -14.08
N GLU A 253 8.32 -2.38 -13.50
CA GLU A 253 7.05 -3.03 -13.89
C GLU A 253 5.83 -2.11 -13.72
N ASP A 254 5.86 -1.23 -12.71
CA ASP A 254 4.77 -0.32 -12.40
C ASP A 254 4.68 0.87 -13.39
N VAL A 255 5.75 1.62 -13.58
CA VAL A 255 5.75 2.86 -14.40
C VAL A 255 6.31 2.69 -15.82
N GLY A 256 6.79 1.50 -16.18
CA GLY A 256 7.50 1.25 -17.44
C GLY A 256 8.91 1.84 -17.47
N ASP A 257 9.42 2.11 -18.68
CA ASP A 257 10.67 2.85 -18.87
C ASP A 257 10.45 4.33 -18.55
N TRP A 258 11.39 4.95 -17.82
CA TRP A 258 11.25 6.29 -17.29
C TRP A 258 12.57 7.09 -17.31
N GLN A 259 12.45 8.42 -17.29
CA GLN A 259 13.56 9.37 -17.30
C GLN A 259 13.29 10.56 -16.36
N ILE A 260 14.32 11.04 -15.66
CA ILE A 260 14.38 12.36 -15.02
C ILE A 260 15.26 13.26 -15.88
N HIS A 261 14.78 14.45 -16.18
CA HIS A 261 15.54 15.51 -16.85
C HIS A 261 15.77 16.71 -15.94
N LEU A 262 16.73 17.55 -16.29
CA LEU A 262 16.97 18.86 -15.69
C LEU A 262 16.88 19.92 -16.78
N LYS A 263 16.04 20.94 -16.58
CA LYS A 263 15.98 22.12 -17.44
C LYS A 263 16.22 23.37 -16.60
N SER A 264 17.08 24.26 -17.08
CA SER A 264 17.36 25.54 -16.43
C SER A 264 17.30 26.68 -17.44
N GLN A 265 16.90 27.86 -16.96
CA GLN A 265 17.03 29.12 -17.71
C GLN A 265 18.43 29.74 -17.55
N ASN A 266 19.19 29.30 -16.55
CA ASN A 266 20.47 29.85 -16.15
C ASN A 266 21.61 28.88 -16.53
N GLN A 267 22.82 29.40 -16.74
CA GLN A 267 24.01 28.56 -16.74
C GLN A 267 24.31 28.12 -15.30
N LEU A 268 24.14 26.83 -15.03
CA LEU A 268 24.37 26.22 -13.73
C LEU A 268 25.50 25.20 -13.83
N GLU A 269 26.23 25.03 -12.73
CA GLU A 269 27.27 24.02 -12.58
C GLU A 269 26.65 22.76 -11.96
N THR A 270 26.78 21.63 -12.65
CA THR A 270 26.17 20.35 -12.26
C THR A 270 27.23 19.29 -12.00
N HIS A 271 27.17 18.67 -10.83
CA HIS A 271 28.01 17.54 -10.44
C HIS A 271 27.15 16.38 -9.95
N TYR A 272 27.65 15.15 -9.97
CA TYR A 272 26.88 13.99 -9.53
C TYR A 272 27.66 13.01 -8.66
N SER A 273 26.93 12.16 -7.95
CA SER A 273 27.48 10.94 -7.35
C SER A 273 26.44 9.82 -7.35
N GLY A 274 26.86 8.64 -7.82
CA GLY A 274 26.05 7.42 -7.79
C GLY A 274 26.51 6.48 -6.69
N PHE A 275 25.55 5.89 -5.96
CA PHE A 275 25.81 5.00 -4.82
C PHE A 275 24.99 3.70 -4.91
N LYS A 276 25.56 2.60 -4.42
CA LYS A 276 24.89 1.31 -4.21
C LYS A 276 24.64 1.07 -2.73
N THR A 277 23.40 1.25 -2.27
CA THR A 277 23.04 0.92 -0.88
C THR A 277 21.55 0.61 -0.70
N PRO A 278 21.18 -0.34 0.19
CA PRO A 278 19.79 -0.50 0.65
C PRO A 278 19.36 0.58 1.66
N HIS A 279 20.29 1.40 2.18
CA HIS A 279 20.06 2.32 3.30
C HIS A 279 19.71 3.75 2.85
N ILE A 280 18.54 3.90 2.22
CA ILE A 280 18.04 5.15 1.62
C ILE A 280 17.63 6.23 2.66
N TYR A 281 17.72 5.93 3.95
CA TYR A 281 17.41 6.88 5.03
C TYR A 281 18.60 7.78 5.40
N ASN A 282 19.85 7.40 5.12
CA ASN A 282 21.06 8.19 5.48
C ASN A 282 21.71 8.90 4.27
N LEU A 283 20.92 9.39 3.32
CA LEU A 283 21.48 10.00 2.10
C LEU A 283 22.32 11.26 2.37
N SER A 284 21.92 12.09 3.33
CA SER A 284 22.68 13.29 3.71
C SER A 284 24.09 12.96 4.19
N ASP A 285 24.28 11.84 4.90
CA ASP A 285 25.59 11.41 5.36
C ASP A 285 26.50 11.05 4.17
N LEU A 286 25.95 10.40 3.13
CA LEU A 286 26.70 10.06 1.91
C LEU A 286 27.16 11.32 1.16
N VAL A 287 26.28 12.32 1.03
CA VAL A 287 26.61 13.61 0.40
C VAL A 287 27.67 14.34 1.21
N GLN A 288 27.52 14.45 2.54
CA GLN A 288 28.49 15.11 3.40
C GLN A 288 29.86 14.42 3.39
N GLN A 289 29.90 13.08 3.40
CA GLN A 289 31.14 12.31 3.31
C GLN A 289 31.82 12.51 1.95
N ASN A 290 31.07 12.51 0.85
CA ASN A 290 31.61 12.77 -0.49
C ASN A 290 32.19 14.20 -0.57
N LEU A 291 31.42 15.21 -0.20
CA LEU A 291 31.85 16.61 -0.16
C LEU A 291 33.07 16.83 0.74
N ALA A 292 33.12 16.20 1.92
CA ALA A 292 34.26 16.31 2.82
C ALA A 292 35.54 15.68 2.23
N LEU A 293 35.42 14.58 1.47
CA LEU A 293 36.55 13.98 0.75
C LEU A 293 37.01 14.86 -0.41
N GLN A 294 36.09 15.45 -1.18
CA GLN A 294 36.38 16.37 -2.28
C GLN A 294 37.04 17.67 -1.79
N ALA A 295 36.51 18.26 -0.72
CA ALA A 295 37.09 19.44 -0.09
C ALA A 295 38.51 19.17 0.44
N ARG A 296 38.75 18.03 1.10
CA ARG A 296 40.08 17.65 1.62
C ARG A 296 41.10 17.33 0.53
N LYS A 297 40.68 16.71 -0.59
CA LYS A 297 41.60 16.29 -1.67
C LYS A 297 41.87 17.38 -2.70
N PHE A 298 40.86 18.18 -3.04
CA PHE A 298 40.90 19.10 -4.18
C PHE A 298 40.56 20.55 -3.81
N GLY A 299 40.16 20.84 -2.58
CA GLY A 299 39.80 22.19 -2.12
C GLY A 299 38.46 22.68 -2.68
N ARG A 300 37.57 21.78 -3.11
CA ARG A 300 36.29 22.14 -3.76
C ARG A 300 35.10 21.50 -3.05
N LEU A 301 33.99 22.23 -2.97
CA LEU A 301 32.73 21.79 -2.39
C LEU A 301 31.77 21.29 -3.48
N GLN A 302 32.26 20.32 -4.26
CA GLN A 302 31.53 19.65 -5.34
C GLN A 302 31.44 18.15 -5.08
N LEU A 303 30.40 17.49 -5.62
CA LEU A 303 30.35 16.04 -5.73
C LEU A 303 31.48 15.51 -6.65
N SER A 304 31.74 14.21 -6.55
CA SER A 304 32.92 13.59 -7.13
C SER A 304 32.87 13.26 -8.62
N ASP A 305 31.72 13.39 -9.27
CA ASP A 305 31.46 12.98 -10.66
C ASP A 305 31.82 11.50 -10.91
N THR A 306 31.47 10.65 -9.94
CA THR A 306 31.70 9.20 -9.98
C THR A 306 30.44 8.44 -9.60
N SER A 307 30.27 7.24 -10.15
CA SER A 307 29.19 6.32 -9.79
C SER A 307 29.76 4.97 -9.37
N GLU A 308 29.17 4.34 -8.37
CA GLU A 308 29.42 2.93 -8.04
C GLU A 308 28.74 2.01 -9.07
N ASP A 309 29.35 0.86 -9.35
CA ASP A 309 28.76 -0.13 -10.25
C ASP A 309 27.36 -0.54 -9.80
N SER A 310 26.41 -0.56 -10.75
CA SER A 310 25.01 -0.92 -10.48
C SER A 310 24.27 0.00 -9.49
N SER A 311 24.73 1.24 -9.28
CA SER A 311 24.11 2.24 -8.38
C SER A 311 22.58 2.27 -8.48
N ASN A 312 21.91 2.19 -7.33
CA ASN A 312 20.45 2.36 -7.21
C ASN A 312 20.05 3.76 -6.73
N ILE A 313 21.04 4.65 -6.57
CA ILE A 313 20.88 6.00 -6.05
C ILE A 313 21.76 6.94 -6.86
N TYR A 314 21.21 8.06 -7.31
CA TYR A 314 21.99 9.18 -7.85
C TYR A 314 21.62 10.46 -7.12
N ILE A 315 22.64 11.29 -6.87
CA ILE A 315 22.52 12.60 -6.27
C ILE A 315 23.18 13.60 -7.22
N PHE A 316 22.43 14.62 -7.61
CA PHE A 316 22.84 15.68 -8.52
C PHE A 316 22.97 16.99 -7.75
N GLN A 317 24.20 17.46 -7.59
CA GLN A 317 24.49 18.79 -7.09
C GLN A 317 24.27 19.81 -8.23
N ILE A 318 23.44 20.81 -7.98
CA ILE A 318 23.10 21.87 -8.92
C ILE A 318 23.46 23.19 -8.25
N SER A 319 24.47 23.88 -8.79
CA SER A 319 25.08 25.06 -8.20
C SER A 319 24.91 26.27 -9.11
N GLY A 320 24.52 27.42 -8.54
CA GLY A 320 24.22 28.61 -9.33
C GLY A 320 24.23 29.91 -8.54
N ARG A 321 24.43 31.03 -9.23
CA ARG A 321 24.27 32.38 -8.66
C ARG A 321 22.79 32.75 -8.60
N LEU A 322 22.37 33.35 -7.50
CA LEU A 322 20.99 33.78 -7.29
C LEU A 322 20.66 35.06 -8.12
N PRO A 323 19.39 35.22 -8.55
CA PRO A 323 18.33 34.21 -8.55
C PRO A 323 18.45 33.21 -9.72
N PHE A 324 17.95 31.99 -9.54
CA PHE A 324 17.83 31.00 -10.62
C PHE A 324 16.59 30.11 -10.46
N THR A 325 16.18 29.51 -11.58
CA THR A 325 15.04 28.59 -11.68
C THR A 325 15.49 27.28 -12.35
N ILE A 326 15.07 26.15 -11.79
CA ILE A 326 15.19 24.83 -12.41
C ILE A 326 13.87 24.08 -12.41
N ASP A 327 13.60 23.37 -13.50
CA ASP A 327 12.52 22.38 -13.60
C ASP A 327 13.13 20.97 -13.69
N ILE A 328 12.60 20.04 -12.90
CA ILE A 328 13.02 18.63 -12.85
C ILE A 328 11.78 17.74 -13.15
N PRO A 329 11.49 17.47 -14.43
CA PRO A 329 10.40 16.58 -14.84
C PRO A 329 10.81 15.10 -14.84
N PHE A 330 9.88 14.26 -14.38
CA PHE A 330 9.85 12.80 -14.48
C PHE A 330 8.88 12.40 -15.60
N ILE A 331 9.41 11.67 -16.59
CA ILE A 331 8.67 11.18 -17.75
C ILE A 331 8.58 9.65 -17.66
N SER A 332 7.35 9.13 -17.66
CA SER A 332 7.01 7.71 -17.44
C SER A 332 6.60 6.96 -18.73
N GLY A 333 6.51 5.63 -18.68
CA GLY A 333 5.90 4.81 -19.73
C GLY A 333 6.47 5.02 -21.14
N ILE A 334 7.77 5.30 -21.25
CA ILE A 334 8.41 5.67 -22.52
C ILE A 334 8.33 4.48 -23.49
N LYS A 335 7.73 4.71 -24.67
CA LYS A 335 7.52 3.71 -25.72
C LYS A 335 7.84 4.32 -27.09
N GLY A 336 9.08 4.17 -27.55
CA GLY A 336 9.50 4.64 -28.86
C GLY A 336 9.93 6.11 -28.91
N GLU A 337 9.43 6.86 -29.90
CA GLU A 337 10.01 8.12 -30.37
C GLU A 337 10.27 9.20 -29.31
N SER A 338 11.49 9.76 -29.34
CA SER A 338 11.90 10.92 -28.53
C SER A 338 11.01 12.16 -28.75
N SER A 339 10.34 12.25 -29.90
CA SER A 339 9.39 13.32 -30.26
C SER A 339 8.20 13.45 -29.29
N ASN A 340 7.84 12.36 -28.60
CA ASN A 340 6.80 12.35 -27.57
C ASN A 340 7.35 12.84 -26.22
N VAL A 341 8.57 12.44 -25.87
CA VAL A 341 9.26 12.88 -24.65
C VAL A 341 9.47 14.39 -24.67
N GLU A 342 9.95 14.96 -25.77
CA GLU A 342 10.15 16.41 -25.95
C GLU A 342 8.88 17.24 -25.71
N LYS A 343 7.74 16.78 -26.25
CA LYS A 343 6.43 17.44 -26.05
C LYS A 343 6.00 17.42 -24.58
N ARG A 344 6.16 16.27 -23.91
CA ARG A 344 5.83 16.09 -22.49
C ARG A 344 6.74 16.94 -21.58
N LEU A 345 8.04 16.97 -21.86
CA LEU A 345 9.00 17.88 -21.22
C LEU A 345 8.59 19.35 -21.41
N THR A 346 8.16 19.75 -22.60
CA THR A 346 7.73 21.13 -22.87
C THR A 346 6.45 21.49 -22.10
N SER A 347 5.48 20.58 -21.99
CA SER A 347 4.26 20.80 -21.18
C SER A 347 4.51 20.85 -19.67
N LEU A 348 5.61 20.24 -19.20
CA LEU A 348 6.00 20.14 -17.79
C LEU A 348 7.17 21.08 -17.41
N THR A 349 7.47 22.09 -18.24
CA THR A 349 8.55 23.06 -17.97
C THR A 349 8.14 24.50 -18.33
N VAL A 350 8.79 25.48 -17.71
CA VAL A 350 8.58 26.94 -17.83
C VAL A 350 7.11 27.30 -18.08
N CYS A 351 6.74 27.69 -19.30
CA CYS A 351 5.39 28.13 -19.65
C CYS A 351 4.30 27.07 -19.42
N GLY A 352 4.60 25.79 -19.65
CA GLY A 352 3.66 24.69 -19.44
C GLY A 352 3.38 24.46 -17.96
N CYS A 353 4.43 24.54 -17.14
CA CYS A 353 4.31 24.56 -15.68
C CYS A 353 3.53 25.80 -15.21
N ASP A 354 3.87 27.01 -15.63
CA ASP A 354 3.18 28.24 -15.19
C ASP A 354 1.66 28.17 -15.45
N PHE A 355 1.28 27.65 -16.62
CA PHE A 355 -0.12 27.39 -16.97
C PHE A 355 -0.79 26.33 -16.08
N HIS A 356 -0.10 25.21 -15.78
CA HIS A 356 -0.64 24.20 -14.86
C HIS A 356 -0.74 24.72 -13.43
N LEU A 357 0.23 25.51 -12.97
CA LEU A 357 0.24 26.12 -11.64
C LEU A 357 -0.91 27.14 -11.50
N SER A 358 -1.15 27.99 -12.51
CA SER A 358 -2.28 28.93 -12.48
C SER A 358 -3.63 28.23 -12.55
N LEU A 359 -3.80 27.23 -13.43
CA LEU A 359 -5.05 26.48 -13.58
C LEU A 359 -5.38 25.69 -12.30
N SER A 360 -4.38 25.07 -11.68
CA SER A 360 -4.56 24.34 -10.43
C SER A 360 -4.90 25.25 -9.24
N MET A 361 -4.33 26.46 -9.22
CA MET A 361 -4.66 27.48 -8.23
C MET A 361 -6.11 27.99 -8.40
N GLU A 362 -6.57 28.22 -9.63
CA GLU A 362 -7.98 28.55 -9.90
C GLU A 362 -8.93 27.41 -9.49
N GLU A 363 -8.60 26.15 -9.81
CA GLU A 363 -9.36 24.99 -9.35
C GLU A 363 -9.38 24.82 -7.82
N LEU A 364 -8.30 25.20 -7.12
CA LEU A 364 -8.24 25.20 -5.66
C LEU A 364 -9.20 26.25 -5.08
N LEU A 365 -9.13 27.47 -5.60
CA LEU A 365 -9.97 28.60 -5.16
C LEU A 365 -11.46 28.37 -5.43
N LEU A 366 -11.82 27.67 -6.51
CA LEU A 366 -13.21 27.31 -6.83
C LEU A 366 -13.81 26.21 -5.92
N ARG A 367 -12.99 25.55 -5.08
CA ARG A 367 -13.43 24.48 -4.16
C ARG A 367 -13.50 24.93 -2.69
N LEU A 368 -13.17 26.18 -2.40
CA LEU A 368 -13.25 26.83 -1.08
C LEU A 368 -14.51 27.70 -0.96
#